data_AF-A0AB73FY81-F1
#
_entry.id   AF-A0AB73FY81-F1
#
_cell.length_a   1.000
_cell.length_b   1.000
_cell.length_c   1.000
_cell.angle_alpha   90.00
_cell.angle_beta   90.00
_cell.angle_gamma   90.00
#
_symmetry.space_group_name_H-M   'P 1'
#
loop_
_entity.id
_entity.type
_entity.pdbx_description
1 polymer ?
#
loop_
_entity_poly.entity_id
_entity_poly.type
_entity_poly.pdbx_seq_one_letter_code
_entity_poly.pdbx_strand_id
1 'polypeptide(L)'
;MPITWIEWDGFEEGSRSRCHLRIVDIETASRNGEPFSRLNEALGILPNPVMRTCTANPKVKAGRAFMQSRGYGEWQNVMGIRADEPRRVTRLTSPGRDNSGGEPNLPLARANVRKADVLAFWRAQPFDLALDPEGDFGNCDGCFLKARHKIVRAFVTWPELATWWINEKSRPSGATFRNDRPRYSELLREAEFYAKQIPLAFPEHEEDDALIDCMCGD
;
A
#
# COMPACT_ATOMS: atom_id res chain seq x y z
N MET A 1 18.41 14.78 -1.22
CA MET A 1 18.46 13.89 -0.05
C MET A 1 18.63 12.46 -0.55
N PRO A 2 19.51 11.65 0.04
CA PRO A 2 19.62 10.23 -0.32
C PRO A 2 18.32 9.49 0.06
N ILE A 3 17.89 8.55 -0.78
CA ILE A 3 16.75 7.67 -0.51
C ILE A 3 17.32 6.32 -0.05
N THR A 4 16.97 5.89 1.16
CA THR A 4 17.33 4.55 1.66
C THR A 4 16.15 3.61 1.45
N TRP A 5 16.35 2.54 0.70
CA TRP A 5 15.34 1.51 0.50
C TRP A 5 15.52 0.44 1.56
N ILE A 6 14.41 0.03 2.17
CA ILE A 6 14.39 -1.00 3.19
C ILE A 6 13.39 -2.08 2.81
N GLU A 7 13.71 -3.31 3.17
CA GLU A 7 12.87 -4.46 2.95
C GLU A 7 12.72 -5.26 4.25
N TRP A 8 11.50 -5.71 4.51
CA TRP A 8 11.22 -6.62 5.63
C TRP A 8 11.77 -8.00 5.32
N ASP A 9 12.56 -8.56 6.25
CA ASP A 9 13.28 -9.81 6.03
C ASP A 9 12.94 -10.93 7.03
N GLY A 10 11.67 -11.07 7.38
CA GLY A 10 11.25 -12.10 8.35
C GLY A 10 11.14 -11.58 9.78
N PHE A 11 10.66 -12.44 10.65
CA PHE A 11 10.63 -12.18 12.09
C PHE A 11 11.94 -12.61 12.74
N GLU A 12 12.31 -11.95 13.83
CA GLU A 12 13.35 -12.46 14.71
C GLU A 12 12.91 -13.77 15.36
N GLU A 13 13.88 -14.65 15.68
CA GLU A 13 13.61 -15.92 16.33
C GLU A 13 12.82 -15.73 17.64
N GLY A 14 11.74 -16.49 17.79
CA GLY A 14 10.85 -16.41 18.96
C GLY A 14 9.98 -15.15 19.04
N SER A 15 10.01 -14.26 18.05
CA SER A 15 9.21 -13.03 18.02
C SER A 15 8.22 -13.00 16.86
N ARG A 16 7.07 -12.36 17.07
CA ARG A 16 6.14 -11.93 15.99
C ARG A 16 5.97 -10.42 15.94
N SER A 17 6.72 -9.70 16.76
CA SER A 17 6.70 -8.23 16.85
C SER A 17 7.97 -7.60 16.29
N ARG A 18 9.12 -8.25 16.47
CA ARG A 18 10.42 -7.80 15.97
C ARG A 18 10.76 -8.50 14.67
N CYS A 19 11.44 -7.79 13.78
CA CYS A 19 11.72 -8.26 12.42
C CYS A 19 13.14 -7.94 11.99
N HIS A 20 13.66 -8.77 11.10
CA HIS A 20 14.87 -8.46 10.37
C HIS A 20 14.59 -7.48 9.23
N LEU A 21 15.62 -6.74 8.87
CA LEU A 21 15.59 -5.75 7.81
C LEU A 21 16.77 -5.92 6.90
N ARG A 22 16.53 -5.69 5.61
CA ARG A 22 17.57 -5.60 4.60
C ARG A 22 17.56 -4.19 4.01
N ILE A 23 18.72 -3.55 3.97
CA ILE A 23 18.91 -2.35 3.17
C ILE A 23 19.12 -2.82 1.73
N VAL A 24 18.30 -2.31 0.83
CA VAL A 24 18.30 -2.70 -0.58
C VAL A 24 18.47 -1.47 -1.46
N ASP A 25 18.56 -1.71 -2.75
CA ASP A 25 18.53 -0.72 -3.82
C ASP A 25 17.66 -1.25 -4.98
N ILE A 26 17.69 -0.56 -6.11
CA ILE A 26 16.88 -0.93 -7.28
C ILE A 26 17.23 -2.31 -7.86
N GLU A 27 18.47 -2.78 -7.66
CA GLU A 27 18.98 -4.03 -8.20
C GLU A 27 18.74 -5.20 -7.24
N THR A 28 18.77 -4.93 -5.94
CA THR A 28 18.73 -5.95 -4.87
C THR A 28 17.36 -6.10 -4.21
N ALA A 29 16.46 -5.13 -4.37
CA ALA A 29 15.11 -5.20 -3.84
C ALA A 29 14.32 -6.36 -4.47
N SER A 30 13.58 -7.09 -3.63
CA SER A 30 12.63 -8.10 -4.11
C SER A 30 11.45 -7.44 -4.82
N ARG A 31 11.11 -7.94 -6.02
CA ARG A 31 10.13 -7.34 -6.92
C ARG A 31 8.99 -8.26 -7.34
N ASN A 32 9.00 -9.52 -6.89
CA ASN A 32 8.00 -10.54 -7.22
C ASN A 32 7.18 -10.97 -5.98
N GLY A 33 7.05 -10.08 -4.99
CA GLY A 33 6.23 -10.29 -3.79
C GLY A 33 6.87 -11.19 -2.73
N GLU A 34 8.17 -11.49 -2.83
CA GLU A 34 8.88 -12.42 -1.94
C GLU A 34 8.78 -12.07 -0.44
N PRO A 35 8.96 -10.79 -0.01
CA PRO A 35 8.79 -10.42 1.40
C PRO A 35 7.36 -10.67 1.88
N PHE A 36 6.39 -10.50 0.99
CA PHE A 36 4.98 -10.65 1.31
C PHE A 36 4.57 -12.12 1.41
N SER A 37 5.06 -12.97 0.51
CA SER A 37 4.88 -14.43 0.60
C SER A 37 5.53 -15.01 1.85
N ARG A 38 6.73 -14.54 2.21
CA ARG A 38 7.43 -14.95 3.44
C ARG A 38 6.65 -14.54 4.69
N LEU A 39 6.03 -13.36 4.68
CA LEU A 39 5.15 -12.91 5.77
C LEU A 39 3.93 -13.82 5.91
N ASN A 40 3.26 -14.13 4.80
CA ASN A 40 2.07 -14.98 4.79
C ASN A 40 2.39 -16.38 5.32
N GLU A 41 3.53 -16.94 4.90
CA GLU A 41 4.04 -18.23 5.38
C GLU A 41 4.30 -18.19 6.90
N ALA A 42 5.04 -17.20 7.37
CA ALA A 42 5.39 -17.08 8.79
C ALA A 42 4.18 -16.90 9.71
N LEU A 43 3.12 -16.24 9.21
CA LEU A 43 1.88 -16.04 9.96
C LEU A 43 0.84 -17.15 9.75
N GLY A 44 0.95 -17.93 8.68
CA GLY A 44 -0.04 -18.94 8.29
C GLY A 44 -1.40 -18.33 7.91
N ILE A 45 -1.45 -17.05 7.54
CA ILE A 45 -2.68 -16.34 7.17
C ILE A 45 -2.41 -15.34 6.04
N LEU A 46 -3.44 -15.09 5.22
CA LEU A 46 -3.42 -13.97 4.30
C LEU A 46 -3.86 -12.67 4.98
N PRO A 47 -3.28 -11.52 4.62
CA PRO A 47 -3.81 -10.23 5.00
C PRO A 47 -5.20 -10.04 4.41
N ASN A 48 -6.05 -9.37 5.17
CA ASN A 48 -7.43 -9.10 4.80
C ASN A 48 -7.87 -7.75 5.39
N PRO A 49 -9.07 -7.24 5.06
CA PRO A 49 -9.50 -5.91 5.51
C PRO A 49 -9.48 -5.71 7.03
N VAL A 50 -9.68 -6.80 7.79
CA VAL A 50 -9.65 -6.82 9.25
C VAL A 50 -8.20 -6.95 9.74
N MET A 51 -7.52 -8.02 9.34
CA MET A 51 -6.14 -8.32 9.73
C MET A 51 -5.15 -7.80 8.70
N ARG A 52 -4.81 -6.52 8.82
CA ARG A 52 -3.89 -5.79 7.91
C ARG A 52 -2.42 -6.10 8.20
N THR A 53 -2.06 -7.38 8.21
CA THR A 53 -0.68 -7.84 8.45
C THR A 53 0.31 -7.25 7.45
N CYS A 54 -0.16 -6.96 6.23
CA CYS A 54 0.57 -6.27 5.16
C CYS A 54 0.97 -4.82 5.50
N THR A 55 0.24 -4.14 6.38
CA THR A 55 0.61 -2.80 6.83
C THR A 55 1.44 -2.90 8.11
N ALA A 56 1.01 -3.73 9.05
CA ALA A 56 1.66 -3.85 10.35
C ALA A 56 3.13 -4.29 10.23
N ASN A 57 3.44 -5.26 9.36
CA ASN A 57 4.78 -5.85 9.32
C ASN A 57 5.71 -5.16 8.32
N PRO A 58 5.49 -5.24 6.99
CA PRO A 58 6.46 -4.74 6.02
C PRO A 58 6.44 -3.21 5.87
N LYS A 59 5.51 -2.49 6.52
CA LYS A 59 5.49 -1.02 6.55
C LYS A 59 5.86 -0.48 7.93
N VAL A 60 4.99 -0.68 8.92
CA VAL A 60 5.13 -0.04 10.24
C VAL A 60 6.29 -0.63 11.04
N LYS A 61 6.30 -1.96 11.28
CA LYS A 61 7.38 -2.60 12.04
C LYS A 61 8.72 -2.52 11.30
N ALA A 62 8.72 -2.67 9.98
CA ALA A 62 9.92 -2.49 9.18
C ALA A 62 10.50 -1.07 9.32
N GLY A 63 9.68 -0.02 9.17
CA GLY A 63 10.12 1.35 9.40
C GLY A 63 10.62 1.59 10.83
N ARG A 64 9.91 1.05 11.83
CA ARG A 64 10.31 1.13 13.25
C ARG A 64 11.67 0.49 13.49
N ALA A 65 11.87 -0.75 13.03
CA ALA A 65 13.14 -1.47 13.19
C ALA A 65 14.29 -0.73 12.50
N PHE A 66 14.03 -0.04 11.38
CA PHE A 66 15.03 0.77 10.71
C PHE A 66 15.42 1.98 11.57
N MET A 67 14.45 2.72 12.12
CA MET A 67 14.75 3.86 12.99
C MET A 67 15.51 3.43 14.26
N GLN A 68 15.13 2.29 14.83
CA GLN A 68 15.82 1.72 16.00
C GLN A 68 17.26 1.30 15.68
N SER A 69 17.52 0.69 14.50
CA SER A 69 18.89 0.34 14.08
C SER A 69 19.77 1.56 13.82
N ARG A 70 19.16 2.73 13.62
CA ARG A 70 19.85 4.02 13.55
C ARG A 70 20.06 4.70 14.90
N GLY A 71 19.61 4.08 16.00
CA GLY A 71 19.76 4.59 17.37
C GLY A 71 18.65 5.54 17.81
N TYR A 72 17.55 5.67 17.06
CA TYR A 72 16.44 6.52 17.46
C TYR A 72 15.49 5.79 18.41
N GLY A 73 15.28 6.36 19.59
CA GLY A 73 14.20 5.95 20.50
C GLY A 73 12.85 6.56 20.15
N GLU A 74 12.88 7.79 19.62
CA GLU A 74 11.71 8.56 19.17
C GLU A 74 12.03 9.26 17.85
N TRP A 75 11.04 9.41 16.99
CA TRP A 75 11.17 10.12 15.71
C TRP A 75 9.83 10.67 15.24
N GLN A 76 9.89 11.65 14.35
CA GLN A 76 8.73 12.14 13.61
C GLN A 76 8.60 11.41 12.28
N ASN A 77 7.40 10.96 11.97
CA ASN A 77 7.04 10.43 10.66
C ASN A 77 6.41 11.54 9.82
N VAL A 78 7.18 12.09 8.87
CA VAL A 78 6.74 13.18 8.00
C VAL A 78 5.91 12.62 6.84
N MET A 79 4.62 12.96 6.81
CA MET A 79 3.66 12.39 5.85
C MET A 79 3.03 13.48 4.99
N GLY A 80 2.85 13.17 3.71
CA GLY A 80 2.22 14.05 2.71
C GLY A 80 0.71 14.15 2.80
N ILE A 81 0.13 14.15 4.00
CA ILE A 81 -1.32 14.29 4.22
C ILE A 81 -1.70 15.75 4.04
N ARG A 82 -2.64 16.01 3.13
CA ARG A 82 -3.07 17.35 2.76
C ARG A 82 -4.18 17.88 3.67
N ALA A 83 -4.39 19.18 3.61
CA ALA A 83 -5.45 19.85 4.36
C ALA A 83 -6.86 19.47 3.88
N ASP A 84 -7.00 19.07 2.61
CA ASP A 84 -8.25 18.55 2.03
C ASP A 84 -8.53 17.07 2.34
N GLU A 85 -7.79 16.48 3.30
CA GLU A 85 -7.98 15.13 3.82
C GLU A 85 -8.34 15.14 5.32
N PRO A 86 -9.37 15.89 5.77
CA PRO A 86 -9.58 16.22 7.18
C PRO A 86 -9.79 14.98 8.07
N ARG A 87 -10.43 13.92 7.55
CA ARG A 87 -10.59 12.66 8.29
C ARG A 87 -9.25 11.99 8.63
N ARG A 88 -8.29 12.05 7.70
CA ARG A 88 -6.94 11.49 7.91
C ARG A 88 -6.15 12.36 8.88
N VAL A 89 -6.22 13.69 8.73
CA VAL A 89 -5.60 14.64 9.65
C VAL A 89 -6.08 14.39 11.08
N THR A 90 -7.39 14.43 11.33
CA THR A 90 -7.96 14.24 12.66
C THR A 90 -7.50 12.94 13.29
N ARG A 91 -7.58 11.82 12.57
CA ARG A 91 -7.18 10.51 13.11
C ARG A 91 -5.69 10.45 13.44
N LEU A 92 -4.84 10.94 12.53
CA LEU A 92 -3.39 10.93 12.73
C LEU A 92 -2.95 11.82 13.88
N THR A 93 -3.71 12.87 14.18
CA THR A 93 -3.46 13.77 15.32
C THR A 93 -4.28 13.44 16.55
N SER A 94 -5.04 12.33 16.56
CA SER A 94 -5.91 11.96 17.68
C SER A 94 -5.08 11.70 18.94
N PRO A 95 -5.49 12.27 20.10
CA PRO A 95 -4.86 11.95 21.38
C PRO A 95 -4.93 10.44 21.66
N GLY A 96 -3.83 9.86 22.15
CA GLY A 96 -3.76 8.44 22.51
C GLY A 96 -3.65 7.47 21.33
N ARG A 97 -3.41 7.96 20.10
CA ARG A 97 -3.05 7.12 18.95
C ARG A 97 -1.79 6.31 19.25
N ASP A 98 -1.75 5.08 18.75
CA ASP A 98 -0.51 4.31 18.71
C ASP A 98 0.51 4.96 17.75
N ASN A 99 1.56 5.56 18.32
CA ASN A 99 2.66 6.17 17.58
C ASN A 99 3.89 5.25 17.53
N SER A 100 3.70 3.93 17.64
CA SER A 100 4.75 2.92 17.54
C SER A 100 5.57 2.98 16.25
N GLY A 101 5.00 3.55 15.18
CA GLY A 101 5.67 3.83 13.90
C GLY A 101 6.28 5.23 13.76
N GLY A 102 6.25 6.05 14.82
CA GLY A 102 6.70 7.44 14.84
C GLY A 102 5.57 8.44 15.02
N GLU A 103 5.92 9.61 15.57
CA GLU A 103 4.98 10.71 15.82
C GLU A 103 4.56 11.37 14.51
N PRO A 104 3.26 11.44 14.17
CA PRO A 104 2.80 12.03 12.92
C PRO A 104 3.19 13.51 12.76
N ASN A 105 3.88 13.82 11.67
CA ASN A 105 4.16 15.19 11.26
C ASN A 105 3.54 15.46 9.88
N LEU A 106 2.53 16.33 9.83
CA LEU A 106 1.68 16.58 8.66
C LEU A 106 1.90 18.00 8.10
N PRO A 107 3.06 18.30 7.48
CA PRO A 107 3.40 19.67 7.09
C PRO A 107 2.43 20.27 6.07
N LEU A 108 1.93 19.46 5.11
CA LEU A 108 0.99 19.93 4.09
C LEU A 108 -0.36 20.33 4.71
N ALA A 109 -0.89 19.53 5.64
CA ALA A 109 -2.09 19.88 6.38
C ALA A 109 -1.91 21.16 7.22
N ARG A 110 -0.79 21.30 7.95
CA ARG A 110 -0.49 22.51 8.74
C ARG A 110 -0.35 23.77 7.89
N ALA A 111 0.21 23.63 6.70
CA ALA A 111 0.38 24.72 5.73
C ALA A 111 -0.88 24.97 4.88
N ASN A 112 -2.00 24.28 5.16
CA ASN A 112 -3.25 24.37 4.40
C ASN A 112 -3.11 24.04 2.89
N VAL A 113 -2.15 23.18 2.54
CA VAL A 113 -1.90 22.73 1.16
C VAL A 113 -2.93 21.68 0.75
N ARG A 114 -3.52 21.83 -0.43
CA ARG A 114 -4.55 20.97 -1.02
C ARG A 114 -4.05 20.24 -2.26
N LYS A 115 -4.85 19.31 -2.80
CA LYS A 115 -4.51 18.57 -4.03
C LYS A 115 -4.17 19.51 -5.20
N ALA A 116 -4.93 20.61 -5.35
CA ALA A 116 -4.71 21.59 -6.41
C ALA A 116 -3.31 22.23 -6.33
N ASP A 117 -2.84 22.55 -5.13
CA ASP A 117 -1.52 23.15 -4.90
C ASP A 117 -0.40 22.16 -5.22
N VAL A 118 -0.56 20.89 -4.79
CA VAL A 118 0.39 19.81 -5.11
C VAL A 118 0.49 19.61 -6.61
N LEU A 119 -0.64 19.58 -7.33
CA LEU A 119 -0.64 19.46 -8.78
C LEU A 119 -0.03 20.69 -9.48
N ALA A 120 -0.25 21.89 -8.95
CA ALA A 120 0.37 23.11 -9.47
C ALA A 120 1.90 23.08 -9.30
N PHE A 121 2.38 22.62 -8.14
CA PHE A 121 3.81 22.42 -7.89
C PHE A 121 4.42 21.42 -8.87
N TRP A 122 3.78 20.26 -9.09
CA TRP A 122 4.30 19.23 -9.99
C TRP A 122 4.30 19.68 -11.46
N ARG A 123 3.26 20.40 -11.91
CA ARG A 123 3.23 20.97 -13.27
C ARG A 123 4.34 21.99 -13.56
N ALA A 124 4.88 22.62 -12.51
CA ALA A 124 5.96 23.59 -12.65
C ALA A 124 7.37 22.95 -12.65
N GLN A 125 7.48 21.63 -12.41
CA GLN A 125 8.76 20.95 -12.41
C GLN A 125 9.29 20.77 -13.86
N PRO A 126 10.62 20.70 -14.06
CA PRO A 126 11.20 20.49 -15.38
C PRO A 126 11.07 19.05 -15.88
N PHE A 127 10.35 18.19 -15.15
CA PHE A 127 10.10 16.79 -15.48
C PHE A 127 8.71 16.39 -14.96
N ASP A 128 8.16 15.33 -15.55
CA ASP A 128 6.95 14.66 -15.08
C ASP A 128 7.33 13.29 -14.51
N LEU A 129 6.73 12.92 -13.38
CA LEU A 129 6.88 11.59 -12.79
C LEU A 129 6.13 10.51 -13.59
N ALA A 130 5.30 10.90 -14.56
CA ALA A 130 4.48 10.02 -15.38
C ALA A 130 3.64 9.07 -14.52
N LEU A 131 3.13 9.58 -13.39
CA LEU A 131 2.25 8.83 -12.52
C LEU A 131 0.88 8.71 -13.17
N ASP A 132 0.22 7.59 -12.90
CA ASP A 132 -1.17 7.40 -13.25
C ASP A 132 -2.05 8.51 -12.64
N PRO A 133 -2.68 9.36 -13.47
CA PRO A 133 -3.43 10.52 -13.01
C PRO A 133 -4.67 10.15 -12.21
N GLU A 134 -5.16 8.93 -12.38
CA GLU A 134 -6.40 8.42 -11.80
C GLU A 134 -6.15 7.73 -10.44
N GLY A 135 -4.88 7.49 -10.13
CA GLY A 135 -4.44 6.91 -8.87
C GLY A 135 -4.91 5.47 -8.67
N ASP A 136 -5.09 4.71 -9.75
CA ASP A 136 -5.29 3.27 -9.75
C ASP A 136 -4.07 2.54 -9.17
N PHE A 137 -2.86 3.06 -9.41
CA PHE A 137 -1.64 2.58 -8.79
C PHE A 137 -1.36 3.20 -7.40
N GLY A 138 -2.29 3.99 -6.85
CA GLY A 138 -2.18 4.44 -5.46
C GLY A 138 -2.23 3.25 -4.50
N ASN A 139 -1.28 3.14 -3.56
CA ASN A 139 -1.04 1.96 -2.70
C ASN A 139 -0.37 0.78 -3.43
N CYS A 140 -0.59 -0.46 -2.98
CA CYS A 140 -0.04 -1.67 -3.61
C CYS A 140 -0.85 -2.05 -4.85
N ASP A 141 -0.20 -2.57 -5.90
CA ASP A 141 -0.78 -2.94 -7.20
C ASP A 141 -2.19 -3.56 -7.14
N GLY A 142 -2.36 -4.69 -6.46
CA GLY A 142 -3.61 -5.42 -6.32
C GLY A 142 -4.21 -5.35 -4.93
N CYS A 143 -3.93 -4.30 -4.13
CA CYS A 143 -4.38 -4.24 -2.72
C CYS A 143 -5.88 -4.55 -2.53
N PHE A 144 -6.21 -5.43 -1.59
CA PHE A 144 -7.58 -5.86 -1.35
C PHE A 144 -8.53 -4.77 -0.79
N LEU A 145 -7.98 -3.65 -0.35
CA LEU A 145 -8.73 -2.47 0.10
C LEU A 145 -9.12 -1.53 -1.04
N LYS A 146 -8.49 -1.64 -2.22
CA LYS A 146 -8.87 -0.84 -3.39
C LYS A 146 -10.27 -1.23 -3.84
N ALA A 147 -11.01 -0.24 -4.33
CA ALA A 147 -12.24 -0.47 -5.09
C ALA A 147 -11.95 -1.40 -6.27
N ARG A 148 -12.91 -2.26 -6.62
CA ARG A 148 -12.74 -3.27 -7.67
C ARG A 148 -12.31 -2.67 -9.00
N HIS A 149 -12.98 -1.59 -9.44
CA HIS A 149 -12.70 -0.95 -10.72
C HIS A 149 -11.24 -0.48 -10.83
N LYS A 150 -10.62 -0.01 -9.74
CA LYS A 150 -9.20 0.38 -9.73
C LYS A 150 -8.26 -0.80 -9.93
N ILE A 151 -8.59 -1.96 -9.34
CA ILE A 151 -7.80 -3.19 -9.53
C ILE A 151 -7.94 -3.68 -10.97
N VAL A 152 -9.16 -3.68 -11.51
CA VAL A 152 -9.41 -4.07 -12.91
C VAL A 152 -8.65 -3.14 -13.86
N ARG A 153 -8.74 -1.82 -13.67
CA ARG A 153 -7.99 -0.83 -14.45
C ARG A 153 -6.47 -1.03 -14.38
N ALA A 154 -5.95 -1.30 -13.18
CA ALA A 154 -4.54 -1.63 -13.00
C ALA A 154 -4.16 -2.89 -13.78
N PHE A 155 -4.99 -3.93 -13.79
CA PHE A 155 -4.76 -5.17 -14.55
C PHE A 155 -4.99 -5.03 -16.05
N VAL A 156 -5.82 -4.09 -16.52
CA VAL A 156 -5.90 -3.74 -17.95
C VAL A 156 -4.56 -3.17 -18.41
N THR A 157 -3.95 -2.34 -17.57
CA THR A 157 -2.67 -1.70 -17.89
C THR A 157 -1.48 -2.67 -17.77
N TRP A 158 -1.45 -3.45 -16.69
CA TRP A 158 -0.37 -4.38 -16.34
C TRP A 158 -0.94 -5.71 -15.83
N PRO A 159 -1.39 -6.60 -16.72
CA PRO A 159 -2.05 -7.86 -16.34
C PRO A 159 -1.14 -8.80 -15.55
N GLU A 160 0.17 -8.73 -15.75
CA GLU A 160 1.15 -9.55 -15.05
C GLU A 160 1.17 -9.32 -13.53
N LEU A 161 0.74 -8.13 -13.06
CA LEU A 161 0.62 -7.84 -11.63
C LEU A 161 -0.32 -8.82 -10.94
N ALA A 162 -1.37 -9.30 -11.61
CA ALA A 162 -2.32 -10.26 -11.05
C ALA A 162 -1.67 -11.63 -10.73
N THR A 163 -0.56 -11.97 -11.38
CA THR A 163 0.08 -13.29 -11.29
C THR A 163 0.40 -13.68 -9.86
N TRP A 164 1.02 -12.76 -9.10
CA TRP A 164 1.36 -13.03 -7.70
C TRP A 164 0.10 -13.20 -6.84
N TRP A 165 -0.88 -12.31 -6.98
CA TRP A 165 -2.13 -12.36 -6.21
C TRP A 165 -2.96 -13.62 -6.46
N ILE A 166 -2.91 -14.16 -7.69
CA ILE A 166 -3.58 -15.41 -8.07
C ILE A 166 -2.83 -16.62 -7.49
N ASN A 167 -1.50 -16.61 -7.62
CA ASN A 167 -0.65 -17.76 -7.37
C ASN A 167 -0.03 -17.79 -5.98
N GLU A 168 -0.34 -16.85 -5.10
CA GLU A 168 0.28 -16.74 -3.77
C GLU A 168 0.27 -18.08 -3.04
N LYS A 169 1.45 -18.71 -2.98
CA LYS A 169 1.60 -20.13 -2.66
C LYS A 169 1.53 -20.40 -1.16
N SER A 170 1.87 -19.41 -0.35
CA SER A 170 1.80 -19.47 1.12
C SER A 170 0.37 -19.34 1.65
N ARG A 171 -0.63 -19.28 0.75
CA ARG A 171 -2.03 -19.18 1.09
C ARG A 171 -2.54 -20.48 1.74
N PRO A 172 -3.13 -20.40 2.95
CA PRO A 172 -3.84 -21.54 3.53
C PRO A 172 -4.96 -22.04 2.61
N SER A 173 -5.25 -23.34 2.64
CA SER A 173 -6.30 -23.92 1.79
C SER A 173 -7.63 -23.19 1.96
N GLY A 174 -8.21 -22.74 0.85
CA GLY A 174 -9.49 -22.00 0.83
C GLY A 174 -9.43 -20.54 1.28
N ALA A 175 -8.29 -20.04 1.77
CA ALA A 175 -8.16 -18.65 2.18
C ALA A 175 -8.27 -17.70 0.97
N THR A 176 -8.79 -16.50 1.21
CA THR A 176 -8.87 -15.42 0.23
C THR A 176 -8.43 -14.11 0.89
N PHE A 177 -7.87 -13.18 0.12
CA PHE A 177 -7.55 -11.84 0.63
C PHE A 177 -8.81 -11.05 0.99
N ARG A 178 -9.91 -11.34 0.31
CA ARG A 178 -11.22 -10.71 0.47
C ARG A 178 -12.30 -11.66 -0.06
N ASN A 179 -13.40 -11.82 0.69
CA ASN A 179 -14.43 -12.84 0.44
C ASN A 179 -15.76 -12.27 -0.09
N ASP A 180 -15.96 -10.97 0.00
CA ASP A 180 -17.17 -10.23 -0.44
C ASP A 180 -17.07 -9.71 -1.88
N ARG A 181 -16.10 -10.20 -2.69
CA ARG A 181 -15.93 -9.79 -4.10
C ARG A 181 -15.24 -10.87 -4.94
N PRO A 182 -15.19 -10.73 -6.28
CA PRO A 182 -14.54 -11.69 -7.16
C PRO A 182 -13.05 -11.92 -6.82
N ARG A 183 -12.58 -13.13 -7.12
CA ARG A 183 -11.18 -13.53 -6.94
C ARG A 183 -10.28 -12.81 -7.94
N TYR A 184 -8.98 -12.67 -7.64
CA TYR A 184 -8.03 -12.04 -8.56
C TYR A 184 -7.99 -12.68 -9.96
N SER A 185 -8.24 -13.99 -10.08
CA SER A 185 -8.35 -14.68 -11.37
C SER A 185 -9.55 -14.20 -12.19
N GLU A 186 -10.65 -13.87 -11.52
CA GLU A 186 -11.86 -13.34 -12.16
C GLU A 186 -11.68 -11.86 -12.50
N LEU A 187 -11.01 -11.10 -11.62
CA LEU A 187 -10.64 -9.69 -11.89
C LEU A 187 -9.69 -9.57 -13.08
N LEU A 188 -8.72 -10.48 -13.23
CA LEU A 188 -7.85 -10.53 -14.40
C LEU A 188 -8.64 -10.86 -15.66
N ARG A 189 -9.53 -11.85 -15.61
CA ARG A 189 -10.39 -12.19 -16.75
C ARG A 189 -11.29 -11.02 -17.17
N GLU A 190 -11.81 -10.27 -16.20
CA GLU A 190 -12.56 -9.05 -16.44
C GLU A 190 -11.69 -7.98 -17.11
N ALA A 191 -10.47 -7.76 -16.63
CA ALA A 191 -9.52 -6.85 -17.26
C ALA A 191 -9.17 -7.26 -18.70
N GLU A 192 -8.89 -8.54 -18.96
CA GLU A 192 -8.62 -9.06 -20.31
C GLU A 192 -9.80 -8.88 -21.26
N PHE A 193 -11.03 -8.94 -20.73
CA PHE A 193 -12.23 -8.68 -21.51
C PHE A 193 -12.32 -7.19 -21.90
N TYR A 194 -12.08 -6.27 -20.96
CA TYR A 194 -12.09 -4.83 -21.24
C TYR A 194 -10.94 -4.40 -22.16
N ALA A 195 -9.76 -4.98 -22.03
CA ALA A 195 -8.62 -4.69 -22.89
C ALA A 195 -8.89 -4.98 -24.38
N LYS A 196 -9.88 -5.85 -24.67
CA LYS A 196 -10.31 -6.21 -26.03
C LYS A 196 -11.45 -5.35 -26.57
N GLN A 197 -12.01 -4.45 -25.76
CA GLN A 197 -13.08 -3.54 -26.16
C GLN A 197 -12.51 -2.18 -26.59
N ILE A 198 -13.25 -1.47 -27.44
CA ILE A 198 -13.06 -0.02 -27.60
C ILE A 198 -13.22 0.60 -26.20
N PRO A 199 -12.36 1.53 -25.75
CA PRO A 199 -12.38 2.04 -24.38
C PRO A 199 -13.74 2.65 -24.05
N LEU A 200 -14.61 1.85 -23.43
CA LEU A 200 -15.83 2.27 -22.79
C LEU A 200 -15.45 2.61 -21.34
N ALA A 201 -15.98 3.73 -20.84
CA ALA A 201 -15.76 4.14 -19.46
C ALA A 201 -16.17 3.00 -18.51
N PHE A 202 -15.36 2.74 -17.48
CA PHE A 202 -15.70 1.79 -16.44
C PHE A 202 -16.97 2.27 -15.73
N PRO A 203 -18.06 1.49 -15.69
CA PRO A 203 -19.21 1.85 -14.88
C PRO A 203 -18.78 1.85 -13.40
N GLU A 204 -18.80 3.02 -12.78
CA GLU A 204 -18.67 3.16 -11.34
C GLU A 204 -19.92 2.55 -10.70
N HIS A 205 -19.83 1.32 -10.21
CA HIS A 205 -20.92 0.68 -9.48
C HIS A 205 -20.85 1.10 -8.00
N GLU A 206 -21.90 1.76 -7.51
CA GLU A 206 -22.03 2.24 -6.11
C GLU A 206 -21.95 1.13 -5.05
N GLU A 207 -22.16 -0.13 -5.43
CA GLU A 207 -22.09 -1.28 -4.49
C GLU A 207 -20.66 -1.73 -4.16
N ASP A 208 -19.64 -1.23 -4.89
CA ASP A 208 -18.24 -1.71 -4.84
C ASP A 208 -17.25 -0.63 -4.34
N ASP A 209 -17.74 0.25 -3.47
CA ASP A 209 -16.95 1.30 -2.83
C ASP A 209 -15.72 0.71 -2.12
N ALA A 210 -14.59 1.44 -2.19
CA ALA A 210 -13.41 1.09 -1.42
C ALA A 210 -13.81 0.94 0.05
N LEU A 211 -13.52 -0.22 0.67
CA LEU A 211 -13.96 -0.53 2.04
C LEU A 211 -13.65 0.61 3.02
N ILE A 212 -12.53 1.30 2.82
CA ILE A 212 -12.18 2.61 3.36
C ILE A 212 -11.22 3.25 2.34
N ASP A 213 -11.17 4.59 2.23
CA ASP A 213 -10.04 5.32 1.64
C ASP A 213 -8.73 4.74 2.20
N CYS A 214 -7.88 4.12 1.38
CA CYS A 214 -6.92 3.13 1.85
C CYS A 214 -5.93 3.69 2.90
N MET A 215 -6.08 3.25 4.15
CA MET A 215 -5.41 3.80 5.35
C MET A 215 -4.06 3.13 5.67
N CYS A 216 -3.36 2.62 4.66
CA CYS A 216 -2.13 1.86 4.91
C CYS A 216 -0.93 2.71 5.34
N GLY A 217 -1.05 4.04 5.32
CA GLY A 217 -0.05 4.99 5.81
C GLY A 217 -0.51 5.78 7.03
N ASP A 218 -1.65 5.42 7.62
CA ASP A 218 -2.27 6.08 8.77
C ASP A 218 -2.11 5.28 10.07
#